data_AF-A0A182SDY9-F1
#
_entry.id   AF-A0A182SDY9-F1
#
_cell.length_a   1.000
_cell.length_b   1.000
_cell.length_c   1.000
_cell.angle_alpha   90.00
_cell.angle_beta   90.00
_cell.angle_gamma   90.00
#
_symmetry.space_group_name_H-M   'P 1'
#
loop_
_entity.id
_entity.type
_entity.pdbx_description
1 polymer ?
#
loop_
_entity_poly.entity_id
_entity_poly.type
_entity_poly.pdbx_seq_one_letter_code
_entity_poly.pdbx_strand_id
1 'polypeptide(L)'
;MMEDPTPCGEGGFQCSSIGIHWICRYYWEGPNAGITNFDNFGLSMLTVFQCITLEGWTDMLYYIEDAMGSNWQWIYFVSMVILGAFFVMNLILGVLSGEFSKERTKAKSRGDFQKLREKQRIEEDLKGYLDWITQAEDIDTYQEPPSPGKMISEGFMKGTKAMLAGSGSTVLAGVSSDSTEAHGCADANVDYAQPIPASWHNRYFRAWDRLNRKMRRSCRKAVKSQAFYWLIIILVFLNTGVLATEHYHQPQWLDDFQVDQI
;
A
#
# COMPACT_ATOMS: atom_id res chain seq x y z
N MET A 1 -1.89 57.31 -22.60
CA MET A 1 -1.70 55.97 -23.18
C MET A 1 -2.80 55.08 -22.64
N MET A 2 -3.15 54.01 -23.34
CA MET A 2 -4.06 52.97 -22.84
C MET A 2 -3.39 52.28 -21.63
N GLU A 3 -4.18 51.84 -20.63
CA GLU A 3 -3.63 51.07 -19.49
C GLU A 3 -3.06 49.72 -19.96
N ASP A 4 -3.77 49.04 -20.86
CA ASP A 4 -3.32 47.81 -21.51
C ASP A 4 -3.16 48.01 -23.03
N PRO A 5 -1.99 48.45 -23.51
CA PRO A 5 -1.76 48.66 -24.94
C PRO A 5 -1.76 47.34 -25.72
N THR A 6 -2.43 47.35 -26.89
CA THR A 6 -2.42 46.23 -27.86
C THR A 6 -1.78 46.69 -29.17
N PRO A 7 -1.18 45.78 -29.98
CA PRO A 7 -0.75 46.12 -31.33
C PRO A 7 -1.88 46.68 -32.18
N CYS A 8 -1.55 47.52 -33.15
CA CYS A 8 -2.50 48.07 -34.10
C CYS A 8 -1.85 48.18 -35.48
N GLY A 9 -2.64 48.04 -36.54
CA GLY A 9 -2.15 48.10 -37.91
C GLY A 9 -3.28 48.28 -38.92
N GLU A 10 -2.96 48.73 -40.14
CA GLU A 10 -3.96 48.97 -41.19
C GLU A 10 -4.76 47.71 -41.56
N GLY A 11 -4.14 46.53 -41.44
CA GLY A 11 -4.78 45.22 -41.66
C GLY A 11 -5.28 44.53 -40.39
N GLY A 12 -5.03 45.10 -39.21
CA GLY A 12 -5.35 44.52 -37.91
C GLY A 12 -6.29 45.42 -37.09
N PHE A 13 -6.01 45.54 -35.79
CA PHE A 13 -6.85 46.28 -34.86
C PHE A 13 -6.89 47.77 -35.19
N GLN A 14 -8.11 48.28 -35.41
CA GLN A 14 -8.36 49.68 -35.70
C GLN A 14 -8.66 50.45 -34.41
N CYS A 15 -7.75 51.35 -34.00
CA CYS A 15 -7.93 52.16 -32.80
C CYS A 15 -9.21 53.04 -32.84
N SER A 16 -9.68 53.39 -34.04
CA SER A 16 -10.93 54.13 -34.24
C SER A 16 -12.17 53.41 -33.73
N SER A 17 -12.13 52.08 -33.58
CA SER A 17 -13.21 51.27 -33.00
C SER A 17 -13.48 51.58 -31.52
N ILE A 18 -12.45 52.01 -30.79
CA ILE A 18 -12.56 52.41 -29.37
C ILE A 18 -13.06 53.87 -29.28
N GLY A 19 -12.66 54.72 -30.22
CA GLY A 19 -13.13 56.10 -30.32
C GLY A 19 -12.27 56.95 -31.26
N ILE A 20 -12.84 58.06 -31.72
CA ILE A 20 -12.25 58.95 -32.73
C ILE A 20 -10.92 59.61 -32.32
N HIS A 21 -10.60 59.64 -31.02
CA HIS A 21 -9.37 60.25 -30.48
C HIS A 21 -8.22 59.26 -30.34
N TRP A 22 -8.45 57.97 -30.59
CA TRP A 22 -7.42 56.93 -30.49
C TRP A 22 -6.73 56.75 -31.84
N ILE A 23 -5.40 56.87 -31.83
CA ILE A 23 -4.56 56.80 -33.02
C ILE A 23 -3.41 55.83 -32.74
N CYS A 24 -3.12 54.95 -33.69
CA CYS A 24 -1.99 54.03 -33.64
C CYS A 24 -0.67 54.80 -33.69
N ARG A 25 0.29 54.47 -32.82
CA ARG A 25 1.63 55.10 -32.76
C ARG A 25 2.72 54.04 -32.63
N TYR A 26 3.88 54.32 -33.22
CA TYR A 26 5.00 53.37 -33.33
C TYR A 26 5.95 53.31 -32.11
N TYR A 27 5.70 54.07 -31.04
CA TYR A 27 6.62 54.18 -29.89
C TYR A 27 6.23 53.27 -28.71
N TRP A 28 5.80 52.05 -29.00
CA TRP A 28 5.50 51.06 -27.98
C TRP A 28 6.51 49.91 -28.07
N GLU A 29 7.10 49.55 -26.93
CA GLU A 29 8.11 48.47 -26.85
C GLU A 29 7.52 47.09 -27.19
N GLY A 30 6.20 46.95 -27.14
CA GLY A 30 5.48 45.72 -27.46
C GLY A 30 4.90 45.03 -26.23
N PRO A 31 4.19 43.89 -26.43
CA PRO A 31 3.56 43.15 -25.35
C PRO A 31 4.58 42.68 -24.31
N ASN A 32 4.15 42.55 -23.04
CA ASN A 32 4.99 42.10 -21.92
C ASN A 32 6.31 42.89 -21.79
N ALA A 33 6.24 44.22 -21.87
CA ALA A 33 7.40 45.13 -21.82
C ALA A 33 8.46 44.81 -22.90
N GLY A 34 8.00 44.45 -24.11
CA GLY A 34 8.86 44.14 -25.24
C GLY A 34 9.62 42.81 -25.14
N ILE A 35 9.22 41.89 -24.24
CA ILE A 35 9.85 40.57 -24.14
C ILE A 35 9.32 39.63 -25.24
N THR A 36 8.02 39.66 -25.48
CA THR A 36 7.34 38.71 -26.37
C THR A 36 7.15 39.34 -27.75
N ASN A 37 8.19 39.23 -28.57
CA ASN A 37 8.23 39.74 -29.95
C ASN A 37 9.06 38.81 -30.85
N PHE A 38 9.07 39.14 -32.15
CA PHE A 38 9.81 38.40 -33.18
C PHE A 38 10.94 39.22 -33.84
N ASP A 39 11.42 40.29 -33.19
CA ASP A 39 12.37 41.24 -33.78
C ASP A 39 13.80 40.66 -33.86
N ASN A 40 14.15 39.76 -32.95
CA ASN A 40 15.47 39.15 -32.84
C ASN A 40 15.37 37.65 -32.58
N PHE A 41 16.33 36.88 -33.11
CA PHE A 41 16.32 35.41 -33.00
C PHE A 41 16.12 34.88 -31.57
N GLY A 42 16.78 35.48 -30.57
CA GLY A 42 16.66 35.05 -29.17
C GLY A 42 15.26 35.27 -28.58
N LEU A 43 14.64 36.43 -28.84
CA LEU A 43 13.29 36.73 -28.37
C LEU A 43 12.23 35.93 -29.13
N SER A 44 12.44 35.70 -30.43
CA SER A 44 11.61 34.79 -31.22
C SER A 44 11.65 33.37 -30.65
N MET A 45 12.84 32.88 -30.27
CA MET A 45 12.98 31.57 -29.65
C MET A 45 12.30 31.49 -28.28
N LEU A 46 12.42 32.53 -27.45
CA LEU A 46 11.73 32.62 -26.16
C LEU A 46 10.20 32.61 -26.33
N THR A 47 9.68 33.40 -27.27
CA THR A 47 8.25 33.48 -27.58
C THR A 47 7.71 32.15 -28.10
N VAL A 48 8.44 31.49 -29.01
CA VAL A 48 8.09 30.14 -29.49
C VAL A 48 8.14 29.12 -28.35
N PHE A 49 9.14 29.19 -27.48
CA PHE A 49 9.23 28.31 -26.31
C PHE A 49 8.01 28.49 -25.39
N GLN A 50 7.64 29.73 -25.08
CA GLN A 50 6.42 30.04 -24.32
C GLN A 50 5.17 29.44 -24.99
N CYS A 51 5.01 29.62 -26.31
CA CYS A 51 3.88 29.06 -27.04
C CYS A 51 3.84 27.51 -27.01
N ILE A 52 5.00 26.84 -27.10
CA ILE A 52 5.11 25.38 -27.01
C ILE A 52 4.71 24.87 -25.62
N THR A 53 4.90 25.66 -24.56
CA THR A 53 4.45 25.30 -23.20
C THR A 53 2.94 25.44 -22.99
N LEU A 54 2.19 25.86 -24.01
CA LEU A 54 0.74 26.10 -23.97
C LEU A 54 0.32 27.22 -22.99
N GLU A 55 1.24 28.10 -22.61
CA GLU A 55 1.01 29.25 -21.74
C GLU A 55 1.07 30.53 -22.59
N GLY A 56 0.04 31.38 -22.51
CA GLY A 56 -0.02 32.66 -23.27
C GLY A 56 0.01 32.54 -24.80
N TRP A 57 -0.12 31.34 -25.39
CA TRP A 57 -0.01 31.14 -26.83
C TRP A 57 -1.17 31.76 -27.62
N THR A 58 -2.37 31.79 -27.05
CA THR A 58 -3.54 32.47 -27.64
C THR A 58 -3.37 33.97 -27.60
N ASP A 59 -2.77 34.50 -26.53
CA ASP A 59 -2.52 35.94 -26.41
C ASP A 59 -1.50 36.38 -27.47
N MET A 60 -0.47 35.57 -27.70
CA MET A 60 0.47 35.80 -28.82
C MET A 60 -0.19 35.74 -30.18
N LEU A 61 -1.11 34.80 -30.41
CA LEU A 61 -1.90 34.76 -31.64
C LEU A 61 -2.69 36.06 -31.79
N TYR A 62 -3.41 36.49 -30.77
CA TYR A 62 -4.23 37.71 -30.81
C TYR A 62 -3.39 38.97 -31.02
N TYR A 63 -2.23 39.10 -30.37
CA TYR A 63 -1.33 40.23 -30.62
C TYR A 63 -0.86 40.29 -32.09
N ILE A 64 -0.58 39.14 -32.70
CA ILE A 64 -0.17 39.06 -34.10
C ILE A 64 -1.35 39.34 -35.06
N GLU A 65 -2.56 38.92 -34.71
CA GLU A 65 -3.77 39.26 -35.46
C GLU A 65 -4.13 40.74 -35.36
N ASP A 66 -3.98 41.34 -34.19
CA ASP A 66 -4.19 42.78 -33.97
C ASP A 66 -3.13 43.63 -34.70
N ALA A 67 -1.93 43.09 -34.93
CA ALA A 67 -0.88 43.77 -35.69
C ALA A 67 -1.05 43.66 -37.22
N MET A 68 -1.38 42.47 -37.73
CA MET A 68 -1.30 42.14 -39.17
C MET A 68 -2.61 41.63 -39.81
N GLY A 69 -3.68 41.41 -39.03
CA GLY A 69 -4.96 40.82 -39.44
C GLY A 69 -5.10 39.32 -39.15
N SER A 70 -6.27 38.73 -39.38
CA SER A 70 -6.62 37.35 -38.98
C SER A 70 -6.68 36.32 -40.15
N ASN A 71 -5.99 36.59 -41.27
CA ASN A 71 -6.16 35.78 -42.49
C ASN A 71 -5.44 34.42 -42.46
N TRP A 72 -4.16 34.39 -42.10
CA TRP A 72 -3.29 33.20 -42.22
C TRP A 72 -2.48 32.88 -40.94
N GLN A 73 -2.47 33.78 -39.98
CA GLN A 73 -1.63 33.74 -38.78
C GLN A 73 -2.01 32.57 -37.87
N TRP A 74 -3.31 32.27 -37.76
CA TRP A 74 -3.82 31.12 -37.02
C TRP A 74 -3.22 29.79 -37.51
N ILE A 75 -2.91 29.64 -38.81
CA ILE A 75 -2.32 28.41 -39.36
C ILE A 75 -0.94 28.16 -38.75
N TYR A 76 -0.13 29.21 -38.61
CA TYR A 76 1.20 29.12 -38.02
C TYR A 76 1.13 28.72 -36.54
N PHE A 77 0.33 29.41 -35.73
CA PHE A 77 0.23 29.12 -34.30
C PHE A 77 -0.45 27.78 -34.01
N VAL A 78 -1.53 27.43 -34.70
CA VAL A 78 -2.22 26.15 -34.52
C VAL A 78 -1.33 24.99 -34.94
N SER A 79 -0.64 25.08 -36.08
CA SER A 79 0.29 24.02 -36.50
C SER A 79 1.48 23.89 -35.56
N MET A 80 2.02 24.99 -35.03
CA MET A 80 3.07 24.98 -34.02
C MET A 80 2.63 24.32 -32.71
N VAL A 81 1.40 24.56 -32.25
CA VAL A 81 0.85 23.91 -31.05
C VAL A 81 0.63 22.43 -31.31
N ILE A 82 0.01 22.05 -32.43
CA ILE A 82 -0.27 20.65 -32.76
C ILE A 82 1.03 19.85 -32.95
N LEU A 83 1.98 20.38 -33.73
CA LEU A 83 3.21 19.66 -34.06
C LEU A 83 4.30 19.84 -33.02
N GLY A 84 4.41 21.00 -32.39
CA GLY A 84 5.44 21.32 -31.40
C GLY A 84 5.06 20.83 -30.01
N ALA A 85 3.95 21.35 -29.45
CA ALA A 85 3.58 21.07 -28.06
C ALA A 85 3.22 19.59 -27.83
N PHE A 86 2.38 19.00 -28.68
CA PHE A 86 2.05 17.58 -28.52
C PHE A 86 3.24 16.66 -28.76
N PHE A 87 4.12 16.97 -29.72
CA PHE A 87 5.31 16.16 -29.95
C PHE A 87 6.26 16.23 -28.75
N VAL A 88 6.55 17.43 -28.24
CA VAL A 88 7.45 17.63 -27.10
C VAL A 88 6.88 16.98 -25.84
N MET A 89 5.59 17.17 -25.54
CA MET A 89 4.95 16.55 -24.37
C MET A 89 4.95 15.02 -24.47
N ASN A 90 4.61 14.46 -25.64
CA ASN A 90 4.63 13.01 -25.85
C ASN A 90 6.05 12.44 -25.77
N LEU A 91 7.06 13.17 -26.25
CA LEU A 91 8.46 12.77 -26.14
C LEU A 91 8.91 12.75 -24.68
N ILE A 92 8.61 13.80 -23.92
CA ILE A 92 8.95 13.89 -22.49
C ILE A 92 8.30 12.73 -21.71
N LEU A 93 7.01 12.49 -21.91
CA LEU A 93 6.31 11.38 -21.27
C LEU A 93 6.89 10.02 -21.69
N GLY A 94 7.24 9.85 -22.96
CA GLY A 94 7.87 8.64 -23.48
C GLY A 94 9.22 8.35 -22.82
N VAL A 95 10.08 9.36 -22.72
CA VAL A 95 11.41 9.25 -22.10
C VAL A 95 11.28 8.98 -20.60
N LEU A 96 10.46 9.75 -19.88
CA LEU A 96 10.24 9.55 -18.45
C LEU A 96 9.66 8.15 -18.15
N SER A 97 8.69 7.70 -18.95
CA SER A 97 8.12 6.36 -18.84
C SER A 97 9.16 5.27 -19.09
N GLY A 98 10.01 5.45 -20.10
CA GLY A 98 11.11 4.54 -20.41
C GLY A 98 12.12 4.43 -19.28
N GLU A 99 12.58 5.58 -18.74
CA GLU A 99 13.54 5.61 -17.64
C GLU A 99 12.95 5.05 -16.34
N PHE A 100 11.71 5.40 -16.00
CA PHE A 100 11.04 4.82 -14.82
C PHE A 100 10.79 3.32 -14.96
N SER A 101 10.47 2.84 -16.17
CA SER A 101 10.31 1.40 -16.43
C SER A 101 11.64 0.65 -16.26
N LYS A 102 12.73 1.23 -16.76
CA LYS A 102 14.09 0.69 -16.60
C LYS A 102 14.49 0.65 -15.13
N GLU A 103 14.28 1.72 -14.39
CA GLU A 103 14.63 1.81 -12.97
C GLU A 103 13.80 0.84 -12.11
N ARG A 104 12.48 0.75 -12.37
CA ARG A 104 11.59 -0.23 -11.74
C ARG A 104 12.03 -1.67 -12.03
N THR A 105 12.45 -1.96 -13.26
CA THR A 105 12.90 -3.31 -13.64
C THR A 105 14.17 -3.73 -12.90
N LYS A 106 15.13 -2.82 -12.71
CA LYS A 106 16.33 -3.06 -11.90
C LYS A 106 16.00 -3.30 -10.42
N ALA A 107 15.09 -2.51 -9.86
CA ALA A 107 14.65 -2.70 -8.47
C ALA A 107 13.95 -4.05 -8.29
N LYS A 108 13.09 -4.42 -9.24
CA LYS A 108 12.39 -5.71 -9.24
C LYS A 108 13.35 -6.90 -9.34
N SER A 109 14.34 -6.86 -10.24
CA SER A 109 15.29 -7.98 -10.40
C SER A 109 16.14 -8.21 -9.14
N ARG A 110 16.49 -7.16 -8.40
CA ARG A 110 17.15 -7.27 -7.09
C ARG A 110 16.26 -7.96 -6.05
N GLY A 111 14.98 -7.58 -6.00
CA GLY A 111 14.00 -8.22 -5.11
C GLY A 111 13.74 -9.67 -5.48
N ASP A 112 13.62 -9.98 -6.77
CA ASP A 112 13.41 -11.34 -7.26
C ASP A 112 14.63 -12.24 -6.98
N PHE A 113 15.86 -11.70 -7.08
CA PHE A 113 17.08 -12.42 -6.71
C PHE A 113 17.14 -12.77 -5.21
N GLN A 114 16.74 -11.84 -4.33
CA GLN A 114 16.65 -12.10 -2.89
C GLN A 114 15.62 -13.19 -2.59
N LYS A 115 14.42 -13.10 -3.17
CA LYS A 115 13.38 -14.12 -3.03
C LYS A 115 13.85 -15.49 -3.52
N LEU A 116 14.57 -15.55 -4.65
CA LEU A 116 15.11 -16.79 -5.17
C LEU A 116 16.14 -17.41 -4.21
N ARG A 117 17.01 -16.58 -3.63
CA ARG A 117 18.03 -17.03 -2.68
C ARG A 117 17.41 -17.52 -1.37
N GLU A 118 16.40 -16.84 -0.86
CA GLU A 118 15.64 -17.28 0.32
C GLU A 118 14.94 -18.61 0.05
N LYS A 119 14.32 -18.76 -1.13
CA LYS A 119 13.68 -20.01 -1.52
C LYS A 119 14.68 -21.16 -1.58
N GLN A 120 15.85 -20.97 -2.19
CA GLN A 120 16.90 -21.99 -2.23
C GLN A 120 17.37 -22.42 -0.83
N ARG A 121 17.58 -21.46 0.09
CA ARG A 121 17.92 -21.77 1.49
C ARG A 121 16.87 -22.64 2.17
N ILE A 122 15.58 -22.28 2.04
CA ILE A 122 14.49 -23.04 2.65
C ILE A 122 14.40 -24.45 2.07
N GLU A 123 14.63 -24.61 0.76
CA GLU A 123 14.60 -25.92 0.10
C GLU A 123 15.77 -26.81 0.54
N GLU A 124 16.98 -26.26 0.68
CA GLU A 124 18.15 -26.96 1.24
C GLU A 124 17.92 -27.38 2.69
N ASP A 125 17.43 -26.47 3.54
CA ASP A 125 17.11 -26.75 4.94
C ASP A 125 16.02 -27.84 5.07
N LEU A 126 14.95 -27.75 4.26
CA LEU A 126 13.87 -28.72 4.25
C LEU A 126 14.36 -30.12 3.86
N LYS A 127 15.24 -30.21 2.86
CA LYS A 127 15.86 -31.48 2.45
C LYS A 127 16.74 -32.06 3.56
N GLY A 128 17.50 -31.22 4.26
CA GLY A 128 18.30 -31.63 5.40
C GLY A 128 17.46 -32.19 6.55
N TYR A 129 16.33 -31.54 6.87
CA TYR A 129 15.40 -32.07 7.88
C TYR A 129 14.79 -33.41 7.47
N LEU A 130 14.41 -33.57 6.20
CA LEU A 130 13.83 -34.82 5.70
C LEU A 130 14.84 -35.98 5.77
N ASP A 131 16.10 -35.73 5.41
CA ASP A 131 17.18 -36.73 5.48
C ASP A 131 17.43 -37.19 6.93
N TRP A 132 17.50 -36.24 7.87
CA TRP A 132 17.66 -36.55 9.28
C TRP A 132 16.48 -37.36 9.85
N ILE A 133 15.24 -37.04 9.47
CA ILE A 133 14.04 -37.80 9.86
C ILE A 133 14.10 -39.21 9.30
N THR A 134 14.42 -39.36 8.01
CA THR A 134 14.49 -40.67 7.33
C THR A 134 15.54 -41.56 7.99
N GLN A 135 16.71 -41.00 8.31
CA GLN A 135 17.77 -41.71 9.00
C GLN A 135 17.38 -42.13 10.42
N ALA A 136 16.61 -41.29 11.13
CA ALA A 136 16.09 -41.64 12.45
C ALA A 136 15.04 -42.78 12.39
N GLU A 137 14.21 -42.83 11.34
CA GLU A 137 13.25 -43.91 11.11
C GLU A 137 13.94 -45.25 10.80
N ASP A 138 15.04 -45.23 10.05
CA ASP A 138 15.86 -46.41 9.76
C ASP A 138 16.58 -46.98 11.00
N ILE A 139 16.84 -46.16 12.03
CA ILE A 139 17.51 -46.60 13.27
C ILE A 139 16.61 -47.49 14.14
N ASP A 140 15.28 -47.46 13.95
CA ASP A 140 14.31 -48.12 14.84
C ASP A 140 13.91 -49.56 14.45
N THR A 141 14.58 -50.20 13.48
CA THR A 141 14.20 -51.56 13.04
C THR A 141 15.22 -52.68 13.30
N TYR A 142 16.34 -52.40 13.97
CA TYR A 142 17.34 -53.44 14.31
C TYR A 142 17.82 -53.48 15.76
N GLN A 143 17.02 -52.97 16.70
CA GLN A 143 17.20 -53.34 18.10
C GLN A 143 16.17 -54.42 18.47
N GLU A 144 16.44 -55.67 18.09
CA GLU A 144 15.77 -56.78 18.77
C GLU A 144 16.03 -56.66 20.28
N PRO A 145 15.02 -56.87 21.15
CA PRO A 145 15.24 -56.89 22.58
C PRO A 145 16.32 -57.95 22.89
N PRO A 146 17.29 -57.65 23.77
CA PRO A 146 18.33 -58.61 24.07
C PRO A 146 17.68 -59.87 24.64
N SER A 147 17.84 -60.99 23.92
CA SER A 147 17.49 -62.31 24.43
C SER A 147 18.20 -62.55 25.77
N PRO A 148 17.51 -63.05 26.80
CA PRO A 148 18.12 -63.30 28.10
C PRO A 148 19.07 -64.49 27.95
N GLY A 149 20.38 -64.22 27.82
CA GLY A 149 21.36 -65.31 27.74
C GLY A 149 22.73 -65.00 27.16
N LYS A 150 22.99 -63.79 26.65
CA LYS A 150 24.34 -63.41 26.23
C LYS A 150 24.74 -62.03 26.77
N MET A 151 24.64 -61.89 28.09
CA MET A 151 25.58 -61.04 28.80
C MET A 151 26.90 -61.81 28.94
N ILE A 152 28.01 -61.08 28.97
CA ILE A 152 29.41 -61.56 28.97
C ILE A 152 29.95 -61.77 27.54
N SER A 153 30.39 -60.68 26.89
CA SER A 153 31.78 -60.58 26.41
C SER A 153 32.04 -59.38 25.47
N GLU A 154 31.02 -58.71 24.91
CA GLU A 154 31.29 -57.74 23.81
C GLU A 154 31.08 -56.25 24.16
N GLY A 155 30.90 -55.93 25.44
CA GLY A 155 30.78 -54.54 25.91
C GLY A 155 32.10 -53.78 26.08
N PHE A 156 33.26 -54.44 26.00
CA PHE A 156 34.55 -53.83 26.34
C PHE A 156 35.45 -53.44 25.15
N MET A 157 35.08 -53.76 23.91
CA MET A 157 36.00 -53.60 22.77
C MET A 157 35.62 -52.59 21.68
N LYS A 158 34.45 -51.93 21.76
CA LYS A 158 34.06 -50.89 20.78
C LYS A 158 34.13 -49.45 21.31
N GLY A 159 34.11 -49.23 22.62
CA GLY A 159 34.31 -47.90 23.22
C GLY A 159 35.77 -47.41 23.20
N THR A 160 36.74 -48.33 23.16
CA THR A 160 38.17 -48.01 23.29
C THR A 160 38.86 -47.63 21.96
N LYS A 161 38.21 -47.87 20.81
CA LYS A 161 38.79 -47.54 19.49
C LYS A 161 38.47 -46.14 18.96
N ALA A 162 37.44 -45.47 19.48
CA ALA A 162 37.12 -44.09 19.12
C ALA A 162 37.82 -43.05 20.02
N MET A 163 38.23 -43.42 21.23
CA MET A 163 38.90 -42.47 22.15
C MET A 163 40.44 -42.44 22.00
N LEU A 164 41.05 -43.36 21.24
CA LEU A 164 42.51 -43.44 21.04
C LEU A 164 43.00 -43.01 19.65
N ALA A 165 42.11 -42.60 18.75
CA ALA A 165 42.48 -42.03 17.44
C ALA A 165 42.47 -40.49 17.45
N GLY A 166 42.63 -39.88 18.62
CA GLY A 166 42.69 -38.43 18.78
C GLY A 166 43.56 -38.05 19.97
N SER A 167 44.87 -38.32 19.88
CA SER A 167 45.84 -37.68 20.75
C SER A 167 45.72 -36.15 20.62
N GLY A 168 45.37 -35.54 21.73
CA GLY A 168 45.32 -34.10 21.95
C GLY A 168 45.35 -33.71 23.44
N SER A 169 46.10 -34.45 24.26
CA SER A 169 46.70 -34.04 25.55
C SER A 169 45.83 -33.64 26.78
N THR A 170 46.34 -34.05 27.95
CA THR A 170 46.11 -33.55 29.34
C THR A 170 44.98 -34.13 30.22
N VAL A 171 45.34 -35.19 30.98
CA VAL A 171 45.52 -35.23 32.46
C VAL A 171 44.36 -34.82 33.42
N LEU A 172 44.17 -35.66 34.47
CA LEU A 172 43.41 -35.57 35.76
C LEU A 172 42.05 -36.31 35.77
N ALA A 173 41.86 -37.47 36.43
CA ALA A 173 41.96 -37.86 37.85
C ALA A 173 40.64 -37.73 38.64
N GLY A 174 40.23 -38.80 39.35
CA GLY A 174 39.19 -38.82 40.41
C GLY A 174 38.05 -39.82 40.13
N VAL A 175 38.00 -41.03 40.73
CA VAL A 175 37.39 -41.37 42.05
C VAL A 175 35.86 -41.08 42.08
N SER A 176 34.90 -41.89 42.53
CA SER A 176 34.71 -43.29 42.98
C SER A 176 33.20 -43.47 43.30
N SER A 177 32.75 -44.71 43.50
CA SER A 177 31.43 -45.26 43.92
C SER A 177 30.60 -44.47 44.97
N ASP A 178 29.27 -44.65 45.02
CA ASP A 178 28.56 -45.61 45.91
C ASP A 178 27.01 -45.45 45.85
N SER A 179 26.28 -46.20 46.68
CA SER A 179 25.04 -46.95 46.40
C SER A 179 23.74 -46.44 47.08
N THR A 180 22.58 -46.95 46.58
CA THR A 180 21.32 -47.41 47.26
C THR A 180 20.57 -46.55 48.32
N GLU A 181 19.23 -46.45 48.20
CA GLU A 181 18.19 -47.09 49.06
C GLU A 181 16.75 -46.53 48.83
N ALA A 182 15.73 -47.34 49.18
CA ALA A 182 14.30 -47.24 48.83
C ALA A 182 13.39 -46.81 50.02
N HIS A 183 12.09 -46.45 49.80
CA HIS A 183 10.94 -46.72 50.72
C HIS A 183 9.54 -46.17 50.26
N GLY A 184 8.52 -47.07 50.14
CA GLY A 184 7.19 -47.07 50.84
C GLY A 184 5.99 -46.13 50.51
N CYS A 185 4.79 -46.70 50.30
CA CYS A 185 3.45 -46.12 49.97
C CYS A 185 2.50 -45.76 51.16
N ALA A 186 1.42 -44.97 50.92
CA ALA A 186 0.08 -45.04 51.58
C ALA A 186 -1.04 -44.24 50.83
N ASP A 187 -2.32 -44.63 50.98
CA ASP A 187 -3.51 -44.29 50.16
C ASP A 187 -4.72 -43.72 50.96
N ALA A 188 -5.71 -43.12 50.25
CA ALA A 188 -7.17 -42.92 50.54
C ALA A 188 -7.78 -41.63 51.20
N ASN A 189 -8.75 -40.97 50.51
CA ASN A 189 -10.14 -40.69 50.99
C ASN A 189 -11.09 -40.06 49.92
N VAL A 190 -12.38 -40.41 49.94
CA VAL A 190 -13.49 -39.96 49.04
C VAL A 190 -14.63 -39.35 49.86
N ASP A 191 -15.21 -38.22 49.43
CA ASP A 191 -16.29 -37.50 50.15
C ASP A 191 -17.60 -37.41 49.32
N TYR A 192 -18.76 -37.56 50.00
CA TYR A 192 -20.11 -37.63 49.42
C TYR A 192 -20.94 -36.39 49.80
N ALA A 193 -21.46 -35.64 48.82
CA ALA A 193 -22.32 -34.46 49.05
C ALA A 193 -23.83 -34.74 48.82
N GLN A 194 -24.67 -34.27 49.75
CA GLN A 194 -26.15 -34.36 49.74
C GLN A 194 -26.83 -33.13 49.08
N PRO A 195 -28.04 -33.24 48.45
CA PRO A 195 -28.71 -32.11 47.77
C PRO A 195 -29.84 -31.42 48.59
N ILE A 196 -29.87 -30.07 48.53
CA ILE A 196 -30.84 -29.14 49.17
C ILE A 196 -32.12 -28.97 48.30
N PRO A 197 -33.35 -28.85 48.85
CA PRO A 197 -34.57 -28.72 48.06
C PRO A 197 -34.68 -27.35 47.37
N ALA A 198 -34.86 -27.34 46.04
CA ALA A 198 -34.91 -26.12 45.25
C ALA A 198 -36.25 -25.36 45.38
N SER A 199 -36.23 -24.16 45.97
CA SER A 199 -37.37 -23.24 46.06
C SER A 199 -37.86 -22.75 44.68
N TRP A 200 -39.14 -22.38 44.59
CA TRP A 200 -39.79 -21.91 43.36
C TRP A 200 -39.11 -20.67 42.73
N HIS A 201 -38.54 -19.78 43.54
CA HIS A 201 -37.75 -18.62 43.11
C HIS A 201 -36.46 -19.01 42.36
N ASN A 202 -35.78 -20.07 42.81
CA ASN A 202 -34.61 -20.62 42.13
C ASN A 202 -34.95 -21.18 40.74
N ARG A 203 -36.20 -21.60 40.49
CA ARG A 203 -36.63 -22.06 39.17
C ARG A 203 -36.85 -20.91 38.20
N TYR A 204 -37.43 -19.80 38.66
CA TYR A 204 -37.64 -18.58 37.87
C TYR A 204 -36.32 -17.90 37.50
N PHE A 205 -35.41 -17.74 38.47
CA PHE A 205 -34.10 -17.13 38.24
C PHE A 205 -33.26 -17.95 37.23
N ARG A 206 -33.27 -19.29 37.35
CA ARG A 206 -32.62 -20.19 36.38
C ARG A 206 -33.28 -20.17 34.99
N ALA A 207 -34.57 -19.84 34.88
CA ALA A 207 -35.23 -19.65 33.58
C ALA A 207 -34.77 -18.34 32.92
N TRP A 208 -34.66 -17.26 33.69
CA TRP A 208 -34.09 -15.98 33.25
C TRP A 208 -32.64 -16.10 32.78
N ASP A 209 -31.79 -16.81 33.52
CA ASP A 209 -30.40 -17.04 33.10
C ASP A 209 -30.30 -17.87 31.81
N ARG A 210 -31.22 -18.83 31.61
CA ARG A 210 -31.31 -19.59 30.36
C ARG A 210 -31.75 -18.69 29.20
N LEU A 211 -32.68 -17.78 29.42
CA LEU A 211 -33.12 -16.81 28.41
C LEU A 211 -32.02 -15.79 28.08
N ASN A 212 -31.36 -15.23 29.08
CA ASN A 212 -30.24 -14.30 28.93
C ASN A 212 -29.06 -14.93 28.16
N ARG A 213 -28.72 -16.19 28.46
CA ARG A 213 -27.71 -16.94 27.70
C ARG A 213 -28.13 -17.20 26.24
N LYS A 214 -29.40 -17.46 25.98
CA LYS A 214 -29.93 -17.60 24.61
C LYS A 214 -29.88 -16.27 23.86
N MET A 215 -30.30 -15.16 24.48
CA MET A 215 -30.25 -13.81 23.90
C MET A 215 -28.82 -13.40 23.50
N ARG A 216 -27.82 -13.66 24.36
CA ARG A 216 -26.41 -13.39 24.04
C ARG A 216 -25.89 -14.22 22.87
N ARG A 217 -26.33 -15.47 22.73
CA ARG A 217 -25.96 -16.33 21.59
C ARG A 217 -26.63 -15.87 20.30
N SER A 218 -27.90 -15.48 20.36
CA SER A 218 -28.64 -14.94 19.21
C SER A 218 -28.06 -13.60 18.74
N CYS A 219 -27.70 -12.69 19.65
CA CYS A 219 -27.05 -11.42 19.34
C CYS A 219 -25.71 -11.63 18.62
N ARG A 220 -24.85 -12.54 19.12
CA ARG A 220 -23.59 -12.89 18.43
C ARG A 220 -23.79 -13.47 17.03
N LYS A 221 -24.87 -14.23 16.81
CA LYS A 221 -25.23 -14.74 15.48
C LYS A 221 -25.75 -13.65 14.57
N ALA A 222 -26.55 -12.72 15.09
CA ALA A 222 -27.08 -11.58 14.34
C ALA A 222 -25.96 -10.64 13.86
N VAL A 223 -24.99 -10.32 14.72
CA VAL A 223 -23.83 -9.47 14.36
C VAL A 223 -22.95 -10.10 13.29
N LYS A 224 -22.86 -11.43 13.25
CA LYS A 224 -22.13 -12.17 12.20
C LYS A 224 -22.97 -12.45 10.95
N SER A 225 -24.23 -12.01 10.92
CA SER A 225 -25.10 -12.25 9.77
C SER A 225 -24.77 -11.28 8.64
N GLN A 226 -24.87 -11.75 7.41
CA GLN A 226 -24.71 -10.90 6.22
C GLN A 226 -25.77 -9.79 6.16
N ALA A 227 -26.96 -10.02 6.72
CA ALA A 227 -28.02 -9.01 6.79
C ALA A 227 -27.63 -7.80 7.66
N PHE A 228 -26.93 -8.02 8.77
CA PHE A 228 -26.47 -6.94 9.64
C PHE A 228 -25.37 -6.09 8.99
N TYR A 229 -24.48 -6.72 8.20
CA TYR A 229 -23.50 -6.01 7.38
C TYR A 229 -24.16 -5.08 6.37
N TRP A 230 -25.15 -5.57 5.62
CA TRP A 230 -25.91 -4.74 4.67
C TRP A 230 -26.70 -3.62 5.34
N LEU A 231 -27.26 -3.87 6.53
CA LEU A 231 -27.94 -2.84 7.32
C LEU A 231 -26.98 -1.69 7.67
N ILE A 232 -25.79 -2.02 8.20
CA ILE A 232 -24.80 -1.00 8.57
C ILE A 232 -24.40 -0.17 7.35
N ILE A 233 -24.14 -0.81 6.20
CA ILE A 233 -23.79 -0.09 4.98
C ILE A 233 -24.91 0.86 4.54
N ILE A 234 -26.16 0.40 4.57
CA ILE A 234 -27.31 1.25 4.24
C ILE A 234 -27.39 2.44 5.21
N LEU A 235 -27.20 2.21 6.51
CA LEU A 235 -27.25 3.25 7.53
C LEU A 235 -26.14 4.30 7.35
N VAL A 236 -24.90 3.85 7.09
CA VAL A 236 -23.78 4.74 6.79
C VAL A 236 -24.04 5.53 5.50
N PHE A 237 -24.54 4.87 4.46
CA PHE A 237 -24.87 5.54 3.19
C PHE A 237 -25.98 6.58 3.36
N LEU A 238 -27.02 6.27 4.14
CA LEU A 238 -28.08 7.22 4.46
C LEU A 238 -27.56 8.40 5.28
N ASN A 239 -26.69 8.17 6.26
CA ASN A 239 -26.07 9.24 7.04
C ASN A 239 -25.22 10.17 6.13
N THR A 240 -24.35 9.60 5.31
CA THR A 240 -23.56 10.37 4.32
C THR A 240 -24.45 11.10 3.33
N GLY A 241 -25.55 10.47 2.89
CA GLY A 241 -26.54 11.09 2.00
C GLY A 241 -27.27 12.27 2.64
N VAL A 242 -27.67 12.13 3.91
CA VAL A 242 -28.30 13.22 4.68
C VAL A 242 -27.32 14.40 4.81
N LEU A 243 -26.05 14.13 5.16
CA LEU A 243 -25.03 15.18 5.22
C LEU A 243 -24.78 15.86 3.85
N ALA A 244 -24.82 15.10 2.76
CA ALA A 244 -24.64 15.64 1.41
C ALA A 244 -25.81 16.51 0.92
N THR A 245 -26.97 16.47 1.59
CA THR A 245 -28.14 17.31 1.21
C THR A 245 -28.11 18.72 1.78
N GLU A 246 -27.13 19.04 2.64
CA GLU A 246 -26.92 20.39 3.18
C GLU A 246 -26.56 21.38 2.05
N HIS A 247 -27.32 22.48 1.93
CA HIS A 247 -27.08 23.51 0.91
C HIS A 247 -27.47 24.92 1.38
N TYR A 248 -26.91 25.94 0.71
CA TYR A 248 -27.15 27.34 1.05
C TYR A 248 -28.62 27.73 0.82
N HIS A 249 -29.22 28.40 1.82
CA HIS A 249 -30.66 28.73 1.88
C HIS A 249 -31.61 27.52 1.86
N GLN A 250 -31.26 26.44 2.58
CA GLN A 250 -32.17 25.30 2.72
C GLN A 250 -33.44 25.66 3.53
N PRO A 251 -34.57 24.98 3.23
CA PRO A 251 -35.82 25.22 3.94
C PRO A 251 -35.75 24.70 5.38
N GLN A 252 -36.39 25.40 6.32
CA GLN A 252 -36.31 25.09 7.76
C GLN A 252 -36.69 23.65 8.14
N TRP A 253 -37.56 22.98 7.39
CA TRP A 253 -37.90 21.57 7.66
C TRP A 253 -36.72 20.62 7.44
N LEU A 254 -35.79 20.95 6.54
CA LEU A 254 -34.60 20.15 6.25
C LEU A 254 -33.53 20.38 7.32
N ASP A 255 -33.40 21.61 7.81
CA ASP A 255 -32.57 21.94 8.99
C ASP A 255 -33.03 21.14 10.22
N ASP A 256 -34.32 21.19 10.54
CA ASP A 256 -34.90 20.47 11.69
C ASP A 256 -34.65 18.95 11.58
N PHE A 257 -34.80 18.39 10.37
CA PHE A 257 -34.57 16.96 10.11
C PHE A 257 -33.11 16.54 10.23
N GLN A 258 -32.15 17.41 9.89
CA GLN A 258 -30.72 17.13 9.94
C GLN A 258 -30.12 17.33 11.34
N VAL A 259 -30.60 18.31 12.11
CA VAL A 259 -30.09 18.64 13.45
C VAL A 259 -30.55 17.65 14.52
N ASP A 260 -31.74 17.06 14.39
CA ASP A 260 -32.28 16.06 15.32
C ASP A 260 -31.59 14.67 15.24
N GLN A 261 -30.52 14.51 14.43
CA GLN A 261 -29.76 13.27 14.26
C GLN A 261 -28.39 13.25 14.98
N ILE A 262 -28.00 14.34 15.67
CA ILE A 262 -26.76 14.45 16.47
C ILE A 262 -27.09 14.41 17.96
#